data_AF-A0A6A4HTD4-F1
#
_entry.id   AF-A0A6A4HTD4-F1
#
_cell.length_a   1.000
_cell.length_b   1.000
_cell.length_c   1.000
_cell.angle_alpha   90.00
_cell.angle_beta   90.00
_cell.angle_gamma   90.00
#
_symmetry.space_group_name_H-M   'P 1'
#
loop_
_entity.id
_entity.type
_entity.pdbx_description
1 polymer ?
#
loop_
_entity_poly.entity_id
_entity_poly.type
_entity_poly.pdbx_seq_one_letter_code
_entity_poly.pdbx_strand_id
1 'polypeptide(L)'
;MTEKARVEMKEIAAKAAENDDVAQALALDNCQRHASVYEGGVLRKSSMKTGTYGCSIVFQGVPPGAWNLKDHLTRVIANERLSMRVESLWKDIDWVHFNDSMELLCIRTLAEEISVLSSHVKTVSERFRTAPMAIHRIPDDHRTSMLTTYCGDSCSTIRLIFCEQIVQGEAEEVACDPDGFDGDCTLANSIVYKLQFGSWLLLDDAIKSGDVGRVMQLLNVWIFWFAGSKHPKYTTYLLELHCLLKYESSPALQTAILNKYLVKFGFEAQEHDLMIEHHVFNSKTWDIIAPNVDNMTHLNRSLTSAFALDIRKNSHTEPVMSPELKIAMGEFKAVEMHSFRSTRSYNHISRLGLSEGYSKLGPGGKLASFIIDMSRKARFAQAIEDEKNCIAAGDIPMETIHSPSSCTPSSPPPSHPGSDTESTDSTSSDSSDSSDSSDSDENPIIPAFENPISDNSETESEKDDEEMAAAAESDNEDKWSD
;
A
#
# COMPACT_ATOMS: atom_id res chain seq x y z
N MET A 1 -11.54 -20.74 -13.09
CA MET A 1 -11.08 -20.54 -14.48
C MET A 1 -11.12 -21.89 -15.21
N THR A 2 -11.52 -21.95 -16.48
CA THR A 2 -11.48 -23.20 -17.27
C THR A 2 -10.12 -23.38 -17.94
N GLU A 3 -9.72 -24.63 -18.21
CA GLU A 3 -8.42 -24.89 -18.86
C GLU A 3 -8.35 -24.29 -20.28
N LYS A 4 -9.46 -24.31 -21.03
CA LYS A 4 -9.53 -23.61 -22.33
C LYS A 4 -9.18 -22.13 -22.20
N ALA A 5 -9.79 -21.42 -21.24
CA ALA A 5 -9.50 -20.01 -21.02
C ALA A 5 -8.04 -19.77 -20.59
N ARG A 6 -7.45 -20.68 -19.82
CA ARG A 6 -6.03 -20.62 -19.42
C ARG A 6 -5.09 -20.80 -20.62
N VAL A 7 -5.41 -21.68 -21.57
CA VAL A 7 -4.65 -21.84 -22.83
C VAL A 7 -4.84 -20.62 -23.74
N GLU A 8 -6.08 -20.16 -23.92
CA GLU A 8 -6.42 -19.01 -24.76
C GLU A 8 -5.73 -17.72 -24.29
N MET A 9 -5.70 -17.46 -22.98
CA MET A 9 -4.93 -16.34 -22.40
C MET A 9 -3.41 -16.50 -22.56
N LYS A 10 -2.86 -17.72 -22.45
CA LYS A 10 -1.43 -17.97 -22.71
C LYS A 10 -1.06 -17.71 -24.17
N GLU A 11 -1.88 -18.13 -25.12
CA GLU A 11 -1.66 -17.87 -26.54
C GLU A 11 -1.71 -16.39 -26.88
N ILE A 12 -2.65 -15.63 -26.28
CA ILE A 12 -2.75 -14.18 -26.47
C ILE A 12 -1.52 -13.48 -25.86
N ALA A 13 -1.11 -13.85 -24.64
CA ALA A 13 0.05 -13.27 -23.99
C ALA A 13 1.37 -13.58 -24.74
N ALA A 14 1.53 -14.80 -25.26
CA ALA A 14 2.68 -15.17 -26.08
C ALA A 14 2.75 -14.34 -27.37
N LYS A 15 1.64 -14.23 -28.11
CA LYS A 15 1.58 -13.45 -29.35
C LYS A 15 1.78 -11.95 -29.11
N ALA A 16 1.36 -11.42 -27.96
CA ALA A 16 1.65 -10.04 -27.57
C ALA A 16 3.16 -9.83 -27.30
N ALA A 17 3.77 -10.74 -26.53
CA ALA A 17 5.20 -10.71 -26.21
C ALA A 17 6.10 -10.88 -27.46
N GLU A 18 5.70 -11.73 -28.42
CA GLU A 18 6.41 -11.93 -29.70
C GLU A 18 6.50 -10.66 -30.56
N ASN A 19 5.66 -9.65 -30.32
CA ASN A 19 5.61 -8.41 -31.08
C ASN A 19 6.12 -7.17 -30.30
N ASP A 20 6.62 -7.34 -29.06
CA ASP A 20 6.87 -6.25 -28.08
C ASP A 20 5.63 -5.34 -27.84
N ASP A 21 4.43 -5.80 -28.22
CA ASP A 21 3.16 -5.06 -28.17
C ASP A 21 2.22 -5.69 -27.13
N VAL A 22 2.48 -5.38 -25.86
CA VAL A 22 1.57 -5.72 -24.76
C VAL A 22 0.36 -4.78 -24.82
N ALA A 23 -0.59 -5.14 -25.68
CA ALA A 23 -1.84 -4.40 -25.87
C ALA A 23 -2.87 -4.62 -24.74
N GLN A 24 -2.60 -5.51 -23.77
CA GLN A 24 -3.51 -5.85 -22.67
C GLN A 24 -2.75 -6.25 -21.39
N ALA A 25 -3.30 -5.93 -20.22
CA ALA A 25 -2.96 -6.60 -18.96
C ALA A 25 -4.12 -7.45 -18.44
N LEU A 26 -3.80 -8.49 -17.67
CA LEU A 26 -4.78 -9.28 -16.91
C LEU A 26 -4.73 -8.82 -15.44
N ALA A 27 -5.83 -8.25 -14.96
CA ALA A 27 -6.02 -8.00 -13.54
C ALA A 27 -6.82 -9.15 -12.90
N LEU A 28 -6.36 -9.62 -11.75
CA LEU A 28 -6.97 -10.68 -10.94
C LEU A 28 -7.04 -10.19 -9.50
N ASP A 29 -8.22 -10.26 -8.88
CA ASP A 29 -8.42 -9.82 -7.50
C ASP A 29 -9.42 -10.69 -6.72
N ASN A 30 -9.24 -10.71 -5.39
CA ASN A 30 -9.99 -11.47 -4.40
C ASN A 30 -11.27 -10.75 -3.97
N CYS A 31 -12.24 -10.59 -4.87
CA CYS A 31 -13.52 -9.96 -4.58
C CYS A 31 -14.17 -10.50 -3.29
N GLN A 32 -14.32 -9.62 -2.29
CA GLN A 32 -14.98 -9.92 -1.02
C GLN A 32 -16.30 -9.17 -0.91
N ARG A 33 -17.36 -9.84 -0.42
CA ARG A 33 -18.65 -9.20 -0.18
C ARG A 33 -19.33 -9.75 1.06
N HIS A 34 -19.62 -8.89 2.02
CA HIS A 34 -20.56 -9.24 3.10
C HIS A 34 -21.96 -9.45 2.51
N ALA A 35 -22.46 -10.67 2.63
CA ALA A 35 -23.83 -11.01 2.31
C ALA A 35 -24.72 -10.62 3.49
N SER A 36 -25.33 -9.42 3.42
CA SER A 36 -26.33 -8.96 4.36
C SER A 36 -27.50 -9.95 4.41
N VAL A 37 -27.81 -10.49 5.59
CA VAL A 37 -28.93 -11.43 5.75
C VAL A 37 -30.24 -10.63 5.72
N TYR A 38 -30.91 -10.65 4.57
CA TYR A 38 -32.19 -9.96 4.35
C TYR A 38 -33.43 -10.76 4.77
N GLU A 39 -33.27 -12.03 5.16
CA GLU A 39 -34.37 -12.82 5.72
C GLU A 39 -34.64 -12.42 7.18
N GLY A 40 -35.91 -12.22 7.53
CA GLY A 40 -36.38 -11.68 8.82
C GLY A 40 -36.22 -12.60 10.04
N GLY A 41 -35.11 -13.35 10.13
CA GLY A 41 -34.74 -14.16 11.28
C GLY A 41 -33.74 -13.44 12.18
N VAL A 42 -34.17 -13.05 13.38
CA VAL A 42 -33.27 -12.58 14.44
C VAL A 42 -32.21 -13.67 14.73
N LEU A 43 -30.98 -13.26 15.09
CA LEU A 43 -29.80 -14.10 15.38
C LEU A 43 -29.01 -14.68 14.19
N ARG A 44 -29.37 -14.43 12.93
CA ARG A 44 -28.47 -14.80 11.80
C ARG A 44 -27.31 -13.82 11.63
N LYS A 45 -26.08 -14.33 11.59
CA LYS A 45 -24.86 -13.54 11.31
C LYS A 45 -24.67 -13.33 9.80
N SER A 46 -24.13 -12.17 9.41
CA SER A 46 -23.67 -11.93 8.03
C SER A 46 -22.50 -12.84 7.68
N SER A 47 -22.53 -13.48 6.52
CA SER A 47 -21.39 -14.22 5.98
C SER A 47 -20.60 -13.36 4.98
N MET A 48 -19.28 -13.34 5.10
CA MET A 48 -18.41 -12.85 4.03
C MET A 48 -18.36 -13.92 2.94
N LYS A 49 -18.69 -13.54 1.71
CA LYS A 49 -18.44 -14.34 0.51
C LYS A 49 -17.13 -13.89 -0.11
N THR A 50 -16.30 -14.83 -0.55
CA THR A 50 -15.03 -14.59 -1.23
C THR A 50 -15.01 -15.35 -2.55
N GLY A 51 -14.29 -14.82 -3.53
CA GLY A 51 -14.06 -15.44 -4.83
C GLY A 51 -12.98 -14.67 -5.59
N THR A 52 -12.69 -15.06 -6.82
CA THR A 52 -11.72 -14.37 -7.68
C THR A 52 -12.39 -13.85 -8.93
N TYR A 53 -12.29 -12.55 -9.16
CA TYR A 53 -12.66 -11.92 -10.42
C TYR A 53 -11.43 -11.71 -11.29
N GLY A 54 -11.62 -11.79 -12.61
CA GLY A 54 -10.59 -11.51 -13.59
C GLY A 54 -11.13 -10.68 -14.75
N CYS A 55 -10.33 -9.73 -15.21
CA CYS A 55 -10.57 -8.99 -16.44
C CYS A 55 -9.28 -8.69 -17.19
N SER A 56 -9.38 -8.71 -18.52
CA SER A 56 -8.39 -8.07 -19.38
C SER A 56 -8.68 -6.57 -19.48
N ILE A 57 -7.63 -5.76 -19.41
CA ILE A 57 -7.66 -4.31 -19.56
C ILE A 57 -6.92 -3.97 -20.85
N VAL A 58 -7.62 -3.44 -21.85
CA VAL A 58 -7.01 -3.04 -23.12
C VAL A 58 -6.21 -1.75 -22.93
N PHE A 59 -4.94 -1.79 -23.33
CA PHE A 59 -4.02 -0.68 -23.18
C PHE A 59 -4.17 0.32 -24.34
N GLN A 60 -4.40 1.59 -23.99
CA GLN A 60 -4.37 2.73 -24.92
C GLN A 60 -3.21 3.66 -24.56
N GLY A 61 -2.59 4.32 -25.54
CA GLY A 61 -1.55 5.32 -25.31
C GLY A 61 -0.24 4.75 -24.73
N VAL A 62 0.10 3.51 -25.07
CA VAL A 62 1.39 2.90 -24.74
C VAL A 62 2.39 3.24 -25.85
N PRO A 63 3.58 3.81 -25.54
CA PRO A 63 4.61 4.04 -26.55
C PRO A 63 5.21 2.72 -27.07
N PRO A 64 5.62 2.64 -28.36
CA PRO A 64 6.28 1.45 -28.89
C PRO A 64 7.53 1.06 -28.07
N GLY A 65 7.69 -0.24 -27.78
CA GLY A 65 8.80 -0.75 -26.98
C GLY A 65 8.76 -0.42 -25.49
N ALA A 66 7.65 0.15 -24.98
CA ALA A 66 7.50 0.40 -23.54
C ALA A 66 7.66 -0.85 -22.68
N TRP A 67 7.21 -2.01 -23.16
CA TRP A 67 7.27 -3.28 -22.43
C TRP A 67 8.49 -4.14 -22.76
N ASN A 68 9.58 -3.51 -23.24
CA ASN A 68 10.84 -4.19 -23.55
C ASN A 68 11.48 -4.76 -22.28
N LEU A 69 11.25 -6.05 -22.05
CA LEU A 69 11.76 -6.78 -20.89
C LEU A 69 13.30 -6.75 -20.81
N LYS A 70 14.01 -6.71 -21.94
CA LYS A 70 15.47 -6.68 -21.95
C LYS A 70 16.03 -5.34 -21.45
N ASP A 71 15.43 -4.22 -21.86
CA ASP A 71 15.80 -2.89 -21.33
C ASP A 71 15.51 -2.80 -19.82
N HIS A 72 14.33 -3.23 -19.38
CA HIS A 72 13.99 -3.28 -17.95
C HIS A 72 14.96 -4.14 -17.14
N LEU A 73 15.23 -5.39 -17.55
CA LEU A 73 16.18 -6.26 -16.88
C LEU A 73 17.60 -5.66 -16.85
N THR A 74 18.05 -5.03 -17.95
CA THR A 74 19.35 -4.34 -18.00
C THR A 74 19.44 -3.23 -16.94
N ARG A 75 18.37 -2.46 -16.71
CA ARG A 75 18.32 -1.44 -15.65
C ARG A 75 18.25 -2.05 -14.25
N VAL A 76 17.45 -3.10 -14.06
CA VAL A 76 17.34 -3.82 -12.77
C VAL A 76 18.68 -4.42 -12.34
N ILE A 77 19.45 -4.92 -13.31
CA ILE A 77 20.82 -5.45 -13.18
C ILE A 77 21.83 -4.32 -12.90
N ALA A 78 21.77 -3.21 -13.65
CA ALA A 78 22.63 -2.04 -13.43
C ALA A 78 22.47 -1.45 -12.02
N ASN A 79 21.30 -1.67 -11.39
CA ASN A 79 21.06 -1.46 -9.95
C ASN A 79 21.40 -0.03 -9.47
N GLU A 80 21.14 0.97 -10.32
CA GLU A 80 21.47 2.39 -10.08
C GLU A 80 20.88 2.94 -8.76
N ARG A 81 19.77 2.34 -8.30
CA ARG A 81 19.16 2.55 -6.98
C ARG A 81 20.10 2.32 -5.79
N LEU A 82 21.26 1.66 -5.95
CA LEU A 82 22.37 1.66 -4.98
C LEU A 82 22.85 3.07 -4.61
N SER A 83 22.67 4.05 -5.51
CA SER A 83 23.02 5.46 -5.26
C SER A 83 21.99 6.21 -4.42
N MET A 84 20.81 5.63 -4.18
CA MET A 84 19.69 6.28 -3.50
C MET A 84 19.99 6.52 -2.02
N ARG A 85 19.70 7.73 -1.55
CA ARG A 85 19.81 8.16 -0.15
C ARG A 85 18.55 8.91 0.27
N VAL A 86 18.36 9.15 1.56
CA VAL A 86 17.23 9.96 2.04
C VAL A 86 17.30 11.37 1.47
N GLU A 87 18.51 11.93 1.38
CA GLU A 87 18.75 13.28 0.85
C GLU A 87 18.46 13.37 -0.66
N SER A 88 18.55 12.27 -1.42
CA SER A 88 18.13 12.27 -2.83
C SER A 88 16.61 12.13 -2.92
N LEU A 89 16.03 11.17 -2.19
CA LEU A 89 14.59 10.91 -2.17
C LEU A 89 13.78 12.15 -1.73
N TRP A 90 14.29 12.92 -0.77
CA TRP A 90 13.71 14.17 -0.32
C TRP A 90 13.84 15.31 -1.35
N LYS A 91 14.88 15.29 -2.20
CA LYS A 91 15.09 16.25 -3.30
C LYS A 91 14.33 15.88 -4.57
N ASP A 92 13.91 14.64 -4.71
CA ASP A 92 13.02 14.19 -5.80
C ASP A 92 11.57 14.66 -5.62
N ILE A 93 11.21 15.17 -4.43
CA ILE A 93 9.93 15.81 -4.17
C ILE A 93 10.02 17.28 -4.61
N ASP A 94 9.19 17.67 -5.57
CA ASP A 94 8.93 19.08 -5.85
C ASP A 94 8.04 19.67 -4.73
N TRP A 95 8.72 20.19 -3.71
CA TRP A 95 8.11 20.86 -2.56
C TRP A 95 7.43 22.19 -2.93
N VAL A 96 7.85 22.85 -4.01
CA VAL A 96 7.23 24.11 -4.45
C VAL A 96 5.85 23.80 -5.01
N HIS A 97 5.78 22.86 -5.97
CA HIS A 97 4.51 22.41 -6.53
C HIS A 97 3.59 21.78 -5.46
N PHE A 98 4.13 20.98 -4.53
CA PHE A 98 3.32 20.41 -3.44
C PHE A 98 2.65 21.50 -2.58
N ASN A 99 3.41 22.55 -2.23
CA ASN A 99 2.87 23.68 -1.47
C ASN A 99 1.87 24.51 -2.30
N ASP A 100 2.20 24.85 -3.55
CA ASP A 100 1.29 25.53 -4.49
C ASP A 100 -0.04 24.76 -4.62
N SER A 101 0.02 23.42 -4.68
CA SER A 101 -1.16 22.54 -4.74
C SER A 101 -1.98 22.60 -3.45
N MET A 102 -1.34 22.56 -2.28
CA MET A 102 -2.01 22.68 -0.98
C MET A 102 -2.69 24.04 -0.81
N GLU A 103 -2.05 25.13 -1.26
CA GLU A 103 -2.66 26.47 -1.29
C GLU A 103 -3.85 26.52 -2.26
N LEU A 104 -3.70 25.97 -3.47
CA LEU A 104 -4.76 25.94 -4.48
C LEU A 104 -5.97 25.11 -4.03
N LEU A 105 -5.75 24.03 -3.25
CA LEU A 105 -6.80 23.27 -2.59
C LEU A 105 -7.53 24.11 -1.53
N CYS A 106 -6.79 24.82 -0.67
CA CYS A 106 -7.39 25.73 0.30
C CYS A 106 -8.26 26.81 -0.37
N ILE A 107 -7.76 27.40 -1.46
CA ILE A 107 -8.51 28.38 -2.27
C ILE A 107 -9.76 27.74 -2.90
N ARG A 108 -9.67 26.49 -3.35
CA ARG A 108 -10.81 25.74 -3.90
C ARG A 108 -11.90 25.51 -2.87
N THR A 109 -11.55 24.97 -1.69
CA THR A 109 -12.53 24.73 -0.61
C THR A 109 -13.19 26.04 -0.17
N LEU A 110 -12.43 27.14 -0.08
CA LEU A 110 -13.00 28.47 0.19
C LEU A 110 -13.95 28.94 -0.93
N ALA A 111 -13.66 28.65 -2.19
CA ALA A 111 -14.52 29.00 -3.32
C ALA A 111 -15.80 28.14 -3.40
N GLU A 112 -15.73 26.87 -3.00
CA GLU A 112 -16.87 25.93 -2.98
C GLU A 112 -17.81 26.20 -1.78
N GLU A 113 -17.27 26.48 -0.59
CA GLU A 113 -18.05 26.73 0.64
C GLU A 113 -18.55 28.18 0.79
N ILE A 114 -17.78 29.18 0.33
CA ILE A 114 -18.17 30.60 0.47
C ILE A 114 -18.88 31.06 -0.80
N SER A 115 -20.20 31.22 -0.72
CA SER A 115 -21.06 31.61 -1.85
C SER A 115 -20.62 32.86 -2.63
N VAL A 116 -19.98 33.84 -1.96
CA VAL A 116 -19.42 35.06 -2.58
C VAL A 116 -18.21 34.73 -3.49
N LEU A 117 -17.47 33.66 -3.20
CA LEU A 117 -16.32 33.19 -3.96
C LEU A 117 -16.65 32.13 -5.02
N SER A 118 -17.90 31.66 -5.09
CA SER A 118 -18.35 30.59 -6.00
C SER A 118 -18.07 30.83 -7.49
N SER A 119 -17.95 32.09 -7.92
CA SER A 119 -17.51 32.49 -9.26
C SER A 119 -16.09 32.04 -9.60
N HIS A 120 -15.23 31.82 -8.61
CA HIS A 120 -13.83 31.42 -8.79
C HIS A 120 -13.62 29.90 -8.92
N VAL A 121 -14.58 29.06 -8.51
CA VAL A 121 -14.46 27.59 -8.52
C VAL A 121 -13.98 27.09 -9.88
N LYS A 122 -14.60 27.53 -10.97
CA LYS A 122 -14.20 27.15 -12.34
C LYS A 122 -12.75 27.53 -12.65
N THR A 123 -12.31 28.72 -12.26
CA THR A 123 -10.94 29.21 -12.48
C THR A 123 -9.91 28.39 -11.69
N VAL A 124 -10.26 27.99 -10.47
CA VAL A 124 -9.41 27.16 -9.61
C VAL A 124 -9.33 25.72 -10.14
N SER A 125 -10.46 25.11 -10.53
CA SER A 125 -10.47 23.80 -11.20
C SER A 125 -9.69 23.79 -12.52
N GLU A 126 -9.72 24.90 -13.27
CA GLU A 126 -8.93 25.03 -14.50
C GLU A 126 -7.44 25.19 -14.20
N ARG A 127 -7.08 25.85 -13.09
CA ARG A 127 -5.69 25.96 -12.64
C ARG A 127 -5.10 24.58 -12.29
N PHE A 128 -5.85 23.70 -11.63
CA PHE A 128 -5.45 22.30 -11.40
C PHE A 128 -5.30 21.47 -12.70
N ARG A 129 -5.94 21.87 -13.80
CA ARG A 129 -5.88 21.16 -15.10
C ARG A 129 -4.81 21.69 -16.05
N THR A 130 -4.11 22.77 -15.68
CA THR A 130 -3.16 23.48 -16.54
C THR A 130 -1.77 23.58 -15.90
N ALA A 131 -0.73 23.69 -16.73
CA ALA A 131 0.65 23.83 -16.25
C ALA A 131 0.85 25.13 -15.43
N PRO A 132 1.72 25.13 -14.40
CA PRO A 132 2.57 24.02 -13.96
C PRO A 132 1.89 23.02 -13.01
N MET A 133 0.64 23.26 -12.59
CA MET A 133 -0.05 22.40 -11.62
C MET A 133 -0.38 21.03 -12.18
N ALA A 134 -0.83 20.98 -13.44
CA ALA A 134 -0.99 19.71 -14.16
C ALA A 134 0.38 19.13 -14.56
N ILE A 135 0.70 17.93 -14.08
CA ILE A 135 1.99 17.26 -14.34
C ILE A 135 1.83 16.21 -15.45
N HIS A 136 1.00 15.18 -15.23
CA HIS A 136 0.78 14.11 -16.22
C HIS A 136 -0.69 13.69 -16.20
N ARG A 137 -1.51 14.44 -16.95
CA ARG A 137 -2.94 14.15 -17.10
C ARG A 137 -3.20 13.09 -18.16
N ILE A 138 -3.97 12.07 -17.78
CA ILE A 138 -4.62 11.17 -18.73
C ILE A 138 -5.55 12.00 -19.64
N PRO A 139 -5.52 11.79 -20.98
CA PRO A 139 -6.35 12.55 -21.92
C PRO A 139 -7.84 12.54 -21.58
N ASP A 140 -8.53 13.66 -21.82
CA ASP A 140 -9.93 13.79 -21.41
C ASP A 140 -10.88 12.86 -22.18
N ASP A 141 -10.48 12.43 -23.38
CA ASP A 141 -11.11 11.44 -24.26
C ASP A 141 -10.71 9.97 -23.97
N HIS A 142 -9.64 9.72 -23.20
CA HIS A 142 -9.21 8.36 -22.83
C HIS A 142 -10.32 7.56 -22.16
N ARG A 143 -10.53 6.29 -22.55
CA ARG A 143 -11.53 5.41 -21.93
C ARG A 143 -10.98 4.00 -21.76
N THR A 144 -10.73 3.63 -20.50
CA THR A 144 -10.24 2.29 -20.14
C THR A 144 -11.27 1.25 -20.59
N SER A 145 -10.85 0.37 -21.49
CA SER A 145 -11.72 -0.65 -22.08
C SER A 145 -11.40 -1.99 -21.46
N MET A 146 -12.36 -2.58 -20.74
CA MET A 146 -12.21 -3.92 -20.14
C MET A 146 -12.91 -4.98 -20.98
N LEU A 147 -12.32 -6.16 -20.98
CA LEU A 147 -12.89 -7.40 -21.48
C LEU A 147 -13.03 -8.34 -20.26
N THR A 148 -14.25 -8.65 -19.85
CA THR A 148 -14.53 -9.49 -18.67
C THR A 148 -14.09 -10.93 -18.91
N THR A 149 -13.21 -11.48 -18.05
CA THR A 149 -12.61 -12.81 -18.24
C THR A 149 -12.84 -13.74 -17.05
N TYR A 150 -14.07 -14.26 -16.94
CA TYR A 150 -14.47 -15.43 -16.14
C TYR A 150 -14.18 -15.38 -14.62
N CYS A 151 -15.23 -15.19 -13.81
CA CYS A 151 -15.16 -15.31 -12.34
C CYS A 151 -14.97 -16.77 -11.88
N GLY A 152 -14.25 -17.01 -10.78
CA GLY A 152 -14.05 -18.34 -10.19
C GLY A 152 -14.27 -18.37 -8.67
N ASP A 153 -14.96 -19.40 -8.18
CA ASP A 153 -15.42 -19.55 -6.79
C ASP A 153 -14.31 -19.91 -5.77
N SER A 154 -13.04 -19.54 -5.98
CA SER A 154 -11.94 -20.04 -5.14
C SER A 154 -10.70 -19.14 -5.05
N CYS A 155 -10.70 -18.20 -4.09
CA CYS A 155 -9.48 -17.71 -3.43
C CYS A 155 -9.81 -17.05 -2.07
N SER A 156 -8.77 -16.73 -1.30
CA SER A 156 -8.82 -16.29 0.10
C SER A 156 -8.22 -14.89 0.33
N THR A 157 -8.63 -14.28 1.44
CA THR A 157 -8.49 -12.86 1.80
C THR A 157 -7.10 -12.23 1.73
N ILE A 158 -7.04 -11.07 1.07
CA ILE A 158 -6.32 -9.88 1.54
C ILE A 158 -7.32 -8.70 1.48
N ARG A 159 -7.23 -7.74 2.39
CA ARG A 159 -8.12 -6.56 2.47
C ARG A 159 -7.25 -5.31 2.63
N LEU A 160 -7.34 -4.36 1.70
CA LEU A 160 -6.74 -3.04 1.86
C LEU A 160 -7.56 -2.19 2.83
N ILE A 161 -6.88 -1.37 3.63
CA ILE A 161 -7.50 -0.51 4.64
C ILE A 161 -6.89 0.87 4.49
N PHE A 162 -7.71 1.85 4.10
CA PHE A 162 -7.26 3.24 3.87
C PHE A 162 -8.09 4.31 4.60
N CYS A 163 -9.33 4.00 5.03
CA CYS A 163 -10.16 4.90 5.85
C CYS A 163 -10.32 4.45 7.31
N GLU A 164 -10.21 3.15 7.62
CA GLU A 164 -10.44 2.61 8.97
C GLU A 164 -9.27 2.92 9.94
N GLN A 165 -8.09 3.31 9.42
CA GLN A 165 -6.84 3.46 10.19
C GLN A 165 -6.59 4.84 10.81
N ILE A 166 -7.26 5.90 10.37
CA ILE A 166 -7.09 7.26 10.97
C ILE A 166 -7.74 7.35 12.36
N VAL A 167 -8.61 6.40 12.72
CA VAL A 167 -9.44 6.44 13.94
C VAL A 167 -9.13 5.29 14.92
N GLN A 168 -8.32 4.30 14.53
CA GLN A 168 -7.91 3.20 15.41
C GLN A 168 -6.74 3.62 16.33
N GLY A 169 -7.05 4.53 17.26
CA GLY A 169 -6.20 4.84 18.39
C GLY A 169 -6.12 3.66 19.35
N GLU A 170 -5.03 2.91 19.28
CA GLU A 170 -4.47 2.24 20.46
C GLU A 170 -4.27 3.29 21.58
N ALA A 171 -4.29 2.87 22.84
CA ALA A 171 -4.00 3.75 23.97
C ALA A 171 -2.51 4.13 23.98
N GLU A 172 -2.16 5.10 23.15
CA GLU A 172 -0.81 5.63 23.02
C GLU A 172 -0.44 6.40 24.30
N GLU A 173 0.80 6.25 24.74
CA GLU A 173 1.29 6.82 25.99
C GLU A 173 1.09 8.35 25.98
N VAL A 174 0.46 8.88 27.03
CA VAL A 174 0.06 10.29 27.11
C VAL A 174 1.30 11.14 27.25
N ALA A 175 1.80 11.64 26.12
CA ALA A 175 2.90 12.58 26.06
C ALA A 175 2.46 13.90 26.72
N CYS A 176 2.88 14.09 27.96
CA CYS A 176 2.83 15.38 28.64
C CYS A 176 3.75 16.37 27.93
N ASP A 177 3.36 17.65 27.90
CA ASP A 177 4.24 18.72 27.48
C ASP A 177 5.43 18.84 28.46
N PRO A 178 6.65 19.14 27.98
CA PRO A 178 7.82 19.24 28.85
C PRO A 178 7.73 20.47 29.78
N ASP A 179 8.37 20.38 30.95
CA ASP A 179 8.36 21.46 31.95
C ASP A 179 8.81 22.80 31.36
N GLY A 180 7.94 23.81 31.48
CA GLY A 180 8.17 25.15 30.95
C GLY A 180 7.80 25.37 29.48
N PHE A 181 7.14 24.40 28.80
CA PHE A 181 6.64 24.57 27.44
C PHE A 181 5.63 25.73 27.33
N ASP A 182 5.98 26.78 26.57
CA ASP A 182 5.16 27.98 26.34
C ASP A 182 4.35 27.94 25.03
N GLY A 183 4.49 26.87 24.25
CA GLY A 183 3.87 26.71 22.92
C GLY A 183 2.39 26.36 22.94
N ASP A 184 1.90 25.85 21.81
CA ASP A 184 0.47 25.59 21.56
C ASP A 184 0.32 24.27 20.79
N CYS A 185 0.36 23.16 21.54
CA CYS A 185 0.22 21.82 20.97
C CYS A 185 -1.12 21.62 20.27
N THR A 186 -2.17 22.32 20.70
CA THR A 186 -3.48 22.28 20.02
C THR A 186 -3.41 22.87 18.60
N LEU A 187 -2.79 24.05 18.43
CA LEU A 187 -2.59 24.64 17.11
C LEU A 187 -1.66 23.78 16.26
N ALA A 188 -0.55 23.31 16.82
CA ALA A 188 0.41 22.44 16.14
C ALA A 188 -0.26 21.15 15.61
N ASN A 189 -1.02 20.46 16.45
CA ASN A 189 -1.82 19.28 16.07
C ASN A 189 -2.80 19.62 14.94
N SER A 190 -3.48 20.77 15.00
CA SER A 190 -4.40 21.19 13.95
C SER A 190 -3.70 21.46 12.60
N ILE A 191 -2.44 21.90 12.62
CA ILE A 191 -1.61 22.12 11.43
C ILE A 191 -1.14 20.78 10.87
N VAL A 192 -0.63 19.86 11.70
CA VAL A 192 -0.21 18.52 11.29
C VAL A 192 -1.39 17.75 10.68
N TYR A 193 -2.57 17.79 11.32
CA TYR A 193 -3.80 17.20 10.81
C TYR A 193 -4.21 17.78 9.46
N LYS A 194 -4.21 19.11 9.29
CA LYS A 194 -4.54 19.78 8.02
C LYS A 194 -3.54 19.44 6.91
N LEU A 195 -2.26 19.30 7.23
CA LEU A 195 -1.22 18.89 6.28
C LEU A 195 -1.46 17.45 5.79
N GLN A 196 -1.68 16.52 6.72
CA GLN A 196 -1.95 15.11 6.39
C GLN A 196 -3.26 14.95 5.61
N PHE A 197 -4.37 15.47 6.14
CA PHE A 197 -5.70 15.35 5.53
C PHE A 197 -5.81 16.14 4.21
N GLY A 198 -5.18 17.32 4.13
CA GLY A 198 -5.09 18.09 2.88
C GLY A 198 -4.31 17.35 1.78
N SER A 199 -3.27 16.58 2.13
CA SER A 199 -2.57 15.74 1.16
C SER A 199 -3.43 14.58 0.62
N TRP A 200 -4.33 14.04 1.45
CA TRP A 200 -5.30 13.02 1.04
C TRP A 200 -6.39 13.61 0.13
N LEU A 201 -6.90 14.81 0.44
CA LEU A 201 -7.80 15.56 -0.43
C LEU A 201 -7.14 15.94 -1.78
N LEU A 202 -5.85 16.27 -1.77
CA LEU A 202 -5.09 16.48 -3.01
C LEU A 202 -4.95 15.21 -3.84
N LEU A 203 -4.76 14.05 -3.18
CA LEU A 203 -4.67 12.77 -3.87
C LEU A 203 -6.01 12.39 -4.52
N ASP A 204 -7.12 12.56 -3.79
CA ASP A 204 -8.48 12.36 -4.29
C ASP A 204 -8.80 13.27 -5.49
N ASP A 205 -8.42 14.55 -5.47
CA ASP A 205 -8.55 15.43 -6.65
C ASP A 205 -7.66 14.98 -7.82
N ALA A 206 -6.39 14.65 -7.55
CA ALA A 206 -5.46 14.20 -8.58
C ALA A 206 -5.97 12.91 -9.26
N ILE A 207 -6.54 11.98 -8.49
CA ILE A 207 -7.21 10.77 -8.99
C ILE A 207 -8.42 11.17 -9.86
N LYS A 208 -9.39 11.90 -9.32
CA LYS A 208 -10.64 12.23 -10.03
C LYS A 208 -10.41 13.02 -11.32
N SER A 209 -9.44 13.95 -11.30
CA SER A 209 -9.06 14.78 -12.45
C SER A 209 -8.13 14.07 -13.45
N GLY A 210 -7.65 12.86 -13.13
CA GLY A 210 -6.81 12.01 -13.97
C GLY A 210 -5.35 12.44 -14.05
N ASP A 211 -4.83 13.18 -13.07
CA ASP A 211 -3.46 13.68 -13.02
C ASP A 211 -2.52 12.74 -12.25
N VAL A 212 -2.01 11.74 -12.97
CA VAL A 212 -1.13 10.72 -12.42
C VAL A 212 0.22 11.31 -11.99
N GLY A 213 0.65 12.42 -12.60
CA GLY A 213 1.88 13.09 -12.20
C GLY A 213 1.77 13.69 -10.79
N ARG A 214 0.65 14.36 -10.49
CA ARG A 214 0.34 14.82 -9.11
C ARG A 214 0.17 13.65 -8.14
N VAL A 215 -0.47 12.55 -8.56
CA VAL A 215 -0.54 11.31 -7.75
C VAL A 215 0.87 10.82 -7.36
N MET A 216 1.79 10.68 -8.31
CA MET A 216 3.15 10.18 -8.04
C MET A 216 3.98 11.11 -7.14
N GLN A 217 3.84 12.42 -7.31
CA GLN A 217 4.48 13.40 -6.45
C GLN A 217 3.98 13.31 -5.00
N LEU A 218 2.66 13.18 -4.79
CA LEU A 218 2.07 12.96 -3.47
C LEU A 218 2.54 11.63 -2.87
N LEU A 219 2.59 10.57 -3.67
CA LEU A 219 3.09 9.26 -3.23
C LEU A 219 4.57 9.30 -2.82
N ASN A 220 5.41 10.13 -3.45
CA ASN A 220 6.80 10.36 -2.99
C ASN A 220 6.84 10.99 -1.58
N VAL A 221 5.96 11.97 -1.28
CA VAL A 221 5.82 12.52 0.09
C VAL A 221 5.31 11.43 1.05
N TRP A 222 4.39 10.59 0.59
CA TRP A 222 3.79 9.52 1.40
C TRP A 222 4.79 8.42 1.79
N ILE A 223 5.90 8.22 1.06
CA ILE A 223 7.00 7.34 1.50
C ILE A 223 7.47 7.72 2.91
N PHE A 224 7.64 9.03 3.15
CA PHE A 224 8.07 9.55 4.44
C PHE A 224 6.97 9.40 5.50
N TRP A 225 5.72 9.81 5.23
CA TRP A 225 4.62 9.63 6.20
C TRP A 225 4.41 8.15 6.59
N PHE A 226 4.46 7.21 5.65
CA PHE A 226 4.36 5.80 5.98
C PHE A 226 5.60 5.26 6.71
N ALA A 227 6.80 5.76 6.42
CA ALA A 227 8.00 5.43 7.19
C ALA A 227 7.89 5.87 8.66
N GLY A 228 7.29 7.04 8.91
CA GLY A 228 6.99 7.52 10.26
C GLY A 228 5.94 6.66 10.98
N SER A 229 4.90 6.23 10.26
CA SER A 229 3.74 5.51 10.78
C SER A 229 4.01 4.11 11.39
N LYS A 230 2.99 3.55 12.04
CA LYS A 230 2.91 2.13 12.45
C LYS A 230 2.69 1.15 11.27
N HIS A 231 2.67 1.61 10.01
CA HIS A 231 2.34 0.80 8.83
C HIS A 231 3.48 0.74 7.80
N PRO A 232 4.66 0.21 8.17
CA PRO A 232 5.86 0.26 7.33
C PRO A 232 5.75 -0.53 6.02
N LYS A 233 4.73 -1.39 5.83
CA LYS A 233 4.54 -2.14 4.57
C LYS A 233 4.36 -1.21 3.38
N TYR A 234 3.57 -0.14 3.54
CA TYR A 234 3.34 0.86 2.49
C TYR A 234 4.63 1.59 2.10
N THR A 235 5.55 1.85 3.04
CA THR A 235 6.88 2.40 2.74
C THR A 235 7.67 1.53 1.77
N THR A 236 7.64 0.19 1.91
CA THR A 236 8.35 -0.69 0.97
C THR A 236 7.72 -0.61 -0.41
N TYR A 237 6.39 -0.72 -0.51
CA TYR A 237 5.67 -0.65 -1.78
C TYR A 237 5.93 0.67 -2.53
N LEU A 238 5.89 1.81 -1.84
CA LEU A 238 6.16 3.11 -2.46
C LEU A 238 7.64 3.32 -2.82
N LEU A 239 8.58 2.72 -2.09
CA LEU A 239 9.99 2.67 -2.49
C LEU A 239 10.21 1.80 -3.73
N GLU A 240 9.51 0.67 -3.87
CA GLU A 240 9.53 -0.16 -5.09
C GLU A 240 8.93 0.61 -6.27
N LEU A 241 7.79 1.29 -6.10
CA LEU A 241 7.17 2.13 -7.14
C LEU A 241 8.08 3.30 -7.55
N HIS A 242 8.72 3.97 -6.60
CA HIS A 242 9.70 5.04 -6.87
C HIS A 242 10.91 4.50 -7.66
N CYS A 243 11.49 3.37 -7.24
CA CYS A 243 12.62 2.77 -7.95
C CYS A 243 12.25 2.31 -9.36
N LEU A 244 11.06 1.70 -9.51
CA LEU A 244 10.50 1.28 -10.80
C LEU A 244 10.43 2.47 -11.76
N LEU A 245 9.83 3.58 -11.33
CA LEU A 245 9.63 4.76 -12.19
C LEU A 245 10.90 5.57 -12.43
N LYS A 246 11.85 5.60 -11.49
CA LYS A 246 13.05 6.46 -11.56
C LYS A 246 14.27 5.80 -12.18
N TYR A 247 14.53 4.53 -11.84
CA TYR A 247 15.76 3.82 -12.21
C TYR A 247 15.51 2.67 -13.18
N GLU A 248 14.40 1.94 -13.01
CA GLU A 248 14.19 0.65 -13.70
C GLU A 248 13.31 0.74 -14.95
N SER A 249 12.75 1.92 -15.24
CA SER A 249 11.92 2.18 -16.42
C SER A 249 12.67 2.98 -17.49
N SER A 250 12.50 2.60 -18.76
CA SER A 250 12.71 3.54 -19.87
C SER A 250 11.64 4.65 -19.83
N PRO A 251 11.86 5.81 -20.49
CA PRO A 251 10.81 6.83 -20.63
C PRO A 251 9.52 6.30 -21.28
N ALA A 252 9.63 5.28 -22.15
CA ALA A 252 8.50 4.59 -22.75
C ALA A 252 7.72 3.75 -21.71
N LEU A 253 8.42 2.96 -20.89
CA LEU A 253 7.82 2.18 -19.80
C LEU A 253 7.20 3.09 -18.73
N GLN A 254 7.91 4.15 -18.32
CA GLN A 254 7.43 5.14 -17.37
C GLN A 254 6.14 5.79 -17.88
N THR A 255 6.10 6.24 -19.14
CA THR A 255 4.89 6.78 -19.77
C THR A 255 3.75 5.75 -19.82
N ALA A 256 4.05 4.48 -20.08
CA ALA A 256 3.05 3.41 -20.10
C ALA A 256 2.46 3.15 -18.70
N ILE A 257 3.30 3.08 -17.65
CA ILE A 257 2.87 2.91 -16.26
C ILE A 257 2.01 4.11 -15.82
N LEU A 258 2.48 5.34 -16.07
CA LEU A 258 1.71 6.55 -15.75
C LEU A 258 0.36 6.58 -16.50
N ASN A 259 0.33 6.20 -17.78
CA ASN A 259 -0.92 6.07 -18.55
C ASN A 259 -1.82 4.91 -18.10
N LYS A 260 -1.47 4.12 -17.08
CA LYS A 260 -2.23 2.96 -16.57
C LYS A 260 -2.52 2.98 -15.07
N TYR A 261 -1.82 3.80 -14.29
CA TYR A 261 -1.98 3.85 -12.84
C TYR A 261 -3.39 4.27 -12.39
N LEU A 262 -4.09 5.05 -13.22
CA LEU A 262 -5.51 5.35 -13.06
C LEU A 262 -6.32 4.85 -14.26
N VAL A 263 -7.57 4.52 -14.01
CA VAL A 263 -8.55 4.01 -14.99
C VAL A 263 -9.71 4.98 -15.16
N LYS A 264 -10.33 5.04 -16.34
CA LYS A 264 -11.38 6.01 -16.67
C LYS A 264 -12.53 5.36 -17.45
N PHE A 265 -13.60 4.98 -16.74
CA PHE A 265 -14.82 4.42 -17.32
C PHE A 265 -15.89 5.47 -17.63
N GLY A 266 -15.77 6.67 -17.07
CA GLY A 266 -16.76 7.75 -17.19
C GLY A 266 -16.11 9.12 -17.39
N PHE A 267 -16.58 10.11 -16.64
CA PHE A 267 -16.04 11.47 -16.65
C PHE A 267 -14.81 11.61 -15.74
N GLU A 268 -14.87 11.00 -14.56
CA GLU A 268 -13.78 10.96 -13.57
C GLU A 268 -12.89 9.73 -13.79
N ALA A 269 -11.63 9.84 -13.39
CA ALA A 269 -10.73 8.70 -13.27
C ALA A 269 -10.74 8.13 -11.84
N GLN A 270 -10.28 6.89 -11.69
CA GLN A 270 -10.31 6.09 -10.47
C GLN A 270 -8.98 5.31 -10.33
N GLU A 271 -8.66 4.86 -9.13
CA GLU A 271 -7.49 4.02 -8.87
C GLU A 271 -7.57 2.69 -9.64
N HIS A 272 -6.45 2.25 -10.22
CA HIS A 272 -6.40 0.98 -10.96
C HIS A 272 -6.63 -0.24 -10.05
N ASP A 273 -6.25 -0.19 -8.77
CA ASP A 273 -6.39 -1.32 -7.85
C ASP A 273 -7.88 -1.56 -7.49
N LEU A 274 -8.59 -0.50 -7.12
CA LEU A 274 -10.04 -0.51 -6.84
C LEU A 274 -10.90 -0.72 -8.11
N MET A 275 -10.31 -0.77 -9.30
CA MET A 275 -10.99 -0.98 -10.58
C MET A 275 -11.89 -2.21 -10.58
N ILE A 276 -11.40 -3.33 -10.05
CA ILE A 276 -12.15 -4.60 -10.04
C ILE A 276 -13.37 -4.47 -9.13
N GLU A 277 -13.20 -4.00 -7.88
CA GLU A 277 -14.32 -3.76 -6.98
C GLU A 277 -15.35 -2.81 -7.61
N HIS A 278 -14.92 -1.65 -8.09
CA HIS A 278 -15.79 -0.64 -8.68
C HIS A 278 -16.57 -1.17 -9.89
N HIS A 279 -15.94 -1.94 -10.78
CA HIS A 279 -16.64 -2.50 -11.94
C HIS A 279 -17.56 -3.66 -11.57
N VAL A 280 -17.12 -4.56 -10.67
CA VAL A 280 -17.93 -5.67 -10.19
C VAL A 280 -19.17 -5.16 -9.45
N PHE A 281 -19.05 -4.15 -8.57
CA PHE A 281 -20.21 -3.60 -7.85
C PHE A 281 -21.20 -2.83 -8.74
N ASN A 282 -20.73 -2.08 -9.74
CA ASN A 282 -21.61 -1.25 -10.58
C ASN A 282 -22.20 -1.95 -11.82
N SER A 283 -21.62 -3.08 -12.25
CA SER A 283 -22.08 -3.76 -13.47
C SER A 283 -23.23 -4.74 -13.21
N LYS A 284 -24.12 -4.90 -14.19
CA LYS A 284 -25.18 -5.95 -14.21
C LYS A 284 -24.61 -7.37 -14.32
N THR A 285 -23.30 -7.52 -14.37
CA THR A 285 -22.62 -8.80 -14.57
C THR A 285 -22.81 -9.77 -13.41
N TRP A 286 -23.29 -9.32 -12.23
CA TRP A 286 -23.75 -10.20 -11.15
C TRP A 286 -24.76 -11.25 -11.61
N ASP A 287 -25.68 -10.87 -12.50
CA ASP A 287 -26.71 -11.72 -13.11
C ASP A 287 -26.09 -12.93 -13.85
N ILE A 288 -24.84 -12.78 -14.32
CA ILE A 288 -24.04 -13.78 -15.05
C ILE A 288 -23.04 -14.48 -14.12
N ILE A 289 -22.38 -13.73 -13.24
CA ILE A 289 -21.29 -14.18 -12.36
C ILE A 289 -21.81 -15.10 -11.25
N ALA A 290 -23.00 -14.83 -10.72
CA ALA A 290 -23.59 -15.64 -9.66
C ALA A 290 -25.10 -15.82 -9.88
N PRO A 291 -25.53 -16.70 -10.82
CA PRO A 291 -26.95 -16.94 -11.10
C PRO A 291 -27.75 -17.39 -9.88
N ASN A 292 -27.11 -18.05 -8.90
CA ASN A 292 -27.75 -18.39 -7.62
C ASN A 292 -27.95 -17.18 -6.69
N VAL A 293 -27.12 -16.14 -6.81
CA VAL A 293 -27.29 -14.87 -6.08
C VAL A 293 -28.32 -13.99 -6.78
N ASP A 294 -28.38 -13.95 -8.12
CA ASP A 294 -29.48 -13.27 -8.80
C ASP A 294 -30.82 -14.00 -8.59
N ASN A 295 -30.89 -15.32 -8.76
CA ASN A 295 -32.10 -16.09 -8.42
C ASN A 295 -32.55 -15.84 -6.97
N MET A 296 -31.63 -15.75 -6.00
CA MET A 296 -31.96 -15.41 -4.61
C MET A 296 -32.36 -13.93 -4.44
N THR A 297 -31.80 -13.00 -5.22
CA THR A 297 -32.17 -11.58 -5.23
C THR A 297 -33.55 -11.38 -5.87
N HIS A 298 -33.85 -12.10 -6.94
CA HIS A 298 -35.15 -12.14 -7.61
C HIS A 298 -36.20 -12.82 -6.73
N LEU A 299 -35.87 -13.96 -6.08
CA LEU A 299 -36.73 -14.61 -5.10
C LEU A 299 -37.06 -13.66 -3.95
N ASN A 300 -36.05 -12.95 -3.41
CA ASN A 300 -36.25 -11.95 -2.37
C ASN A 300 -37.19 -10.82 -2.86
N ARG A 301 -36.91 -10.19 -4.02
CA ARG A 301 -37.81 -9.20 -4.66
C ARG A 301 -39.24 -9.73 -4.84
N SER A 302 -39.41 -10.98 -5.27
CA SER A 302 -40.70 -11.62 -5.46
C SER A 302 -41.44 -11.88 -4.15
N LEU A 303 -40.76 -12.36 -3.10
CA LEU A 303 -41.32 -12.55 -1.76
C LEU A 303 -41.71 -11.19 -1.13
N THR A 304 -40.80 -10.21 -1.18
CA THR A 304 -41.01 -8.83 -0.73
C THR A 304 -42.27 -8.22 -1.37
N SER A 305 -42.42 -8.37 -2.69
CA SER A 305 -43.62 -7.95 -3.43
C SER A 305 -44.88 -8.75 -3.03
N ALA A 306 -44.79 -10.09 -2.93
CA ALA A 306 -45.93 -10.96 -2.62
C ALA A 306 -46.50 -10.74 -1.21
N PHE A 307 -45.67 -10.34 -0.24
CA PHE A 307 -46.10 -9.99 1.12
C PHE A 307 -46.47 -8.51 1.30
N ALA A 308 -46.51 -7.72 0.21
CA ALA A 308 -46.70 -6.26 0.24
C ALA A 308 -45.72 -5.54 1.21
N LEU A 309 -44.53 -6.11 1.38
CA LEU A 309 -43.42 -5.48 2.08
C LEU A 309 -42.79 -4.49 1.11
N ASP A 310 -43.40 -3.31 0.93
CA ASP A 310 -42.83 -2.26 0.08
C ASP A 310 -41.34 -2.07 0.39
N ILE A 311 -40.51 -2.09 -0.65
CA ILE A 311 -39.05 -1.99 -0.50
C ILE A 311 -38.75 -0.68 0.21
N ARG A 312 -38.44 -0.76 1.51
CA ARG A 312 -37.82 0.34 2.25
C ARG A 312 -36.63 0.78 1.42
N LYS A 313 -36.65 2.04 0.97
CA LYS A 313 -35.60 2.53 0.07
C LYS A 313 -34.27 2.38 0.78
N ASN A 314 -33.37 1.55 0.23
CA ASN A 314 -32.03 1.34 0.79
C ASN A 314 -31.13 2.59 0.70
N SER A 315 -31.65 3.70 0.19
CA SER A 315 -31.28 5.02 0.68
C SER A 315 -31.63 5.12 2.18
N HIS A 316 -30.73 4.60 3.02
CA HIS A 316 -30.42 5.34 4.22
C HIS A 316 -30.11 6.76 3.76
N THR A 317 -30.98 7.72 4.06
CA THR A 317 -30.54 9.12 4.09
C THR A 317 -29.42 9.14 5.11
N GLU A 318 -28.21 9.48 4.67
CA GLU A 318 -27.05 9.59 5.55
C GLU A 318 -27.44 10.46 6.76
N PRO A 319 -27.00 10.10 7.98
CA PRO A 319 -27.29 10.90 9.16
C PRO A 319 -26.87 12.34 8.85
N VAL A 320 -27.78 13.29 9.02
CA VAL A 320 -27.55 14.67 8.58
C VAL A 320 -26.63 15.32 9.60
N MET A 321 -25.32 15.05 9.50
CA MET A 321 -24.24 15.43 10.44
C MET A 321 -24.05 16.96 10.63
N SER A 322 -24.95 17.78 10.07
CA SER A 322 -24.85 19.24 10.12
C SER A 322 -25.02 19.84 11.52
N PRO A 323 -25.83 19.30 12.46
CA PRO A 323 -25.80 19.73 13.87
C PRO A 323 -24.45 19.45 14.52
N GLU A 324 -23.91 18.25 14.34
CA GLU A 324 -22.64 17.79 14.94
C GLU A 324 -21.47 18.62 14.42
N LEU A 325 -21.39 18.85 13.10
CA LEU A 325 -20.40 19.76 12.50
C LEU A 325 -20.57 21.20 13.01
N LYS A 326 -21.80 21.71 13.16
CA LYS A 326 -22.03 23.07 13.70
C LYS A 326 -21.60 23.20 15.16
N ILE A 327 -21.76 22.16 15.97
CA ILE A 327 -21.26 22.10 17.34
C ILE A 327 -19.73 22.11 17.33
N ALA A 328 -19.08 21.22 16.57
CA ALA A 328 -17.63 21.16 16.45
C ALA A 328 -17.01 22.47 15.94
N MET A 329 -17.61 23.10 14.91
CA MET A 329 -17.20 24.42 14.42
C MET A 329 -17.44 25.54 15.45
N GLY A 330 -18.47 25.40 16.30
CA GLY A 330 -18.72 26.26 17.44
C GLY A 330 -17.58 26.20 18.46
N GLU A 331 -17.21 24.99 18.88
CA GLU A 331 -16.09 24.75 19.81
C GLU A 331 -14.75 25.22 19.21
N PHE A 332 -14.42 24.85 17.96
CA PHE A 332 -13.19 25.30 17.28
C PHE A 332 -13.07 26.83 17.20
N LYS A 333 -14.20 27.53 17.15
CA LYS A 333 -14.26 28.99 17.22
C LYS A 333 -14.13 29.50 18.66
N ALA A 334 -14.81 28.87 19.62
CA ALA A 334 -14.81 29.26 21.04
C ALA A 334 -13.43 29.09 21.69
N VAL A 335 -12.70 28.02 21.37
CA VAL A 335 -11.31 27.80 21.83
C VAL A 335 -10.27 28.53 20.98
N GLU A 336 -10.69 29.24 19.92
CA GLU A 336 -9.85 29.92 18.94
C GLU A 336 -8.74 29.02 18.34
N MET A 337 -9.11 27.81 17.88
CA MET A 337 -8.16 26.79 17.38
C MET A 337 -7.27 27.26 16.21
N HIS A 338 -7.66 28.35 15.53
CA HIS A 338 -6.93 28.94 14.41
C HIS A 338 -5.93 30.04 14.81
N SER A 339 -5.85 30.38 16.10
CA SER A 339 -4.97 31.42 16.66
C SER A 339 -4.06 30.84 17.72
N PHE A 340 -2.83 31.36 17.84
CA PHE A 340 -1.88 30.93 18.87
C PHE A 340 -2.35 31.32 20.28
N ARG A 341 -2.34 30.34 21.18
CA ARG A 341 -2.58 30.48 22.62
C ARG A 341 -1.47 29.72 23.35
N SER A 342 -0.55 30.48 23.95
CA SER A 342 0.54 29.95 24.79
C SER A 342 0.01 29.02 25.88
N THR A 343 0.77 27.97 26.18
CA THR A 343 0.46 26.85 27.08
C THR A 343 -0.85 26.09 26.77
N ARG A 344 -1.40 26.18 25.54
CA ARG A 344 -2.63 25.46 25.17
C ARG A 344 -2.36 24.03 24.69
N SER A 345 -2.69 23.07 25.56
CA SER A 345 -2.61 21.62 25.28
C SER A 345 -3.91 20.92 25.65
N TYR A 346 -4.10 19.72 25.10
CA TYR A 346 -5.20 18.79 25.40
C TYR A 346 -4.68 17.36 25.62
N ASN A 347 -3.49 17.23 26.23
CA ASN A 347 -2.85 15.95 26.58
C ASN A 347 -2.64 15.01 25.38
N HIS A 348 -2.36 15.58 24.21
CA HIS A 348 -2.01 14.86 23.00
C HIS A 348 -1.04 15.68 22.16
N ILE A 349 0.04 15.05 21.69
CA ILE A 349 1.04 15.65 20.81
C ILE A 349 1.07 14.81 19.53
N SER A 350 0.58 15.38 18.43
CA SER A 350 0.49 14.71 17.14
C SER A 350 1.87 14.59 16.51
N ARG A 351 2.38 13.36 16.36
CA ARG A 351 3.68 13.11 15.75
C ARG A 351 3.65 13.53 14.27
N LEU A 352 4.56 14.43 13.89
CA LEU A 352 4.80 14.74 12.49
C LEU A 352 5.52 13.55 11.84
N GLY A 353 4.75 12.59 11.33
CA GLY A 353 5.27 11.39 10.68
C GLY A 353 6.21 11.64 9.49
N LEU A 354 6.30 12.88 8.99
CA LEU A 354 7.23 13.29 7.94
C LEU A 354 8.68 13.31 8.43
N SER A 355 8.94 13.92 9.61
CA SER A 355 10.28 14.00 10.20
C SER A 355 10.67 12.69 10.86
N GLU A 356 9.74 12.02 11.56
CA GLU A 356 9.95 10.67 12.09
C GLU A 356 10.25 9.68 10.94
N GLY A 357 9.59 9.84 9.79
CA GLY A 357 9.85 9.07 8.58
C GLY A 357 11.20 9.35 7.93
N TYR A 358 11.63 10.62 7.85
CA TYR A 358 12.97 10.98 7.39
C TYR A 358 14.04 10.28 8.21
N SER A 359 13.95 10.36 9.54
CA SER A 359 14.88 9.70 10.47
C SER A 359 14.86 8.17 10.35
N LYS A 360 13.67 7.55 10.26
CA LYS A 360 13.51 6.08 10.09
C LYS A 360 14.01 5.56 8.74
N LEU A 361 14.09 6.41 7.71
CA LEU A 361 14.72 6.09 6.42
C LEU A 361 16.24 6.32 6.42
N GLY A 362 16.79 6.98 7.45
CA GLY A 362 18.18 7.44 7.57
C GLY A 362 19.28 6.37 7.52
N PRO A 363 20.55 6.76 7.77
CA PRO A 363 21.67 5.83 7.83
C PRO A 363 21.41 4.65 8.79
N GLY A 364 21.58 3.42 8.30
CA GLY A 364 21.24 2.19 9.05
C GLY A 364 19.73 1.91 9.19
N GLY A 365 18.86 2.85 8.81
CA GLY A 365 17.42 2.72 8.83
C GLY A 365 16.84 1.93 7.65
N LYS A 366 15.52 2.03 7.47
CA LYS A 366 14.76 1.19 6.53
C LYS A 366 15.20 1.28 5.07
N LEU A 367 15.75 2.41 4.63
CA LEU A 367 16.22 2.55 3.25
C LEU A 367 17.44 1.64 2.98
N ALA A 368 18.30 1.41 3.98
CA ALA A 368 19.47 0.55 3.84
C ALA A 368 19.10 -0.92 3.65
N SER A 369 18.18 -1.45 4.46
CA SER A 369 17.70 -2.84 4.29
C SER A 369 16.97 -3.04 2.96
N PHE A 370 16.15 -2.06 2.55
CA PHE A 370 15.52 -2.06 1.23
C PHE A 370 16.53 -2.14 0.08
N ILE A 371 17.59 -1.31 0.12
CA ILE A 371 18.64 -1.32 -0.92
C ILE A 371 19.40 -2.66 -0.95
N ILE A 372 19.66 -3.29 0.21
CA ILE A 372 20.28 -4.62 0.30
C ILE A 372 19.40 -5.67 -0.40
N ASP A 373 18.12 -5.73 -0.09
CA ASP A 373 17.20 -6.73 -0.67
C ASP A 373 16.98 -6.50 -2.17
N MET A 374 16.82 -5.25 -2.61
CA MET A 374 16.74 -4.93 -4.04
C MET A 374 18.07 -5.18 -4.78
N SER A 375 19.20 -5.21 -4.09
CA SER A 375 20.51 -5.62 -4.64
C SER A 375 20.73 -7.13 -4.63
N ARG A 376 20.02 -7.88 -3.78
CA ARG A 376 19.88 -9.35 -3.91
C ARG A 376 19.06 -9.68 -5.16
N LYS A 377 17.93 -9.00 -5.38
CA LYS A 377 17.11 -9.15 -6.62
C LYS A 377 17.93 -8.84 -7.89
N ALA A 378 18.76 -7.79 -7.89
CA ALA A 378 19.64 -7.45 -9.03
C ALA A 378 20.58 -8.59 -9.41
N ARG A 379 21.31 -9.14 -8.43
CA ARG A 379 22.29 -10.22 -8.64
C ARG A 379 21.62 -11.52 -9.11
N PHE A 380 20.41 -11.80 -8.63
CA PHE A 380 19.62 -12.93 -9.10
C PHE A 380 19.18 -12.76 -10.57
N ALA A 381 18.74 -11.56 -10.97
CA ALA A 381 18.41 -11.27 -12.37
C ALA A 381 19.62 -11.37 -13.30
N GLN A 382 20.80 -10.91 -12.86
CA GLN A 382 22.07 -11.08 -13.57
C GLN A 382 22.41 -12.56 -13.79
N ALA A 383 22.37 -13.36 -12.72
CA ALA A 383 22.69 -14.80 -12.80
C ALA A 383 21.77 -15.57 -13.77
N ILE A 384 20.48 -15.22 -13.85
CA ILE A 384 19.53 -15.82 -14.81
C ILE A 384 19.89 -15.46 -16.26
N GLU A 385 20.25 -14.19 -16.53
CA GLU A 385 20.64 -13.79 -17.89
C GLU A 385 22.00 -14.39 -18.29
N ASP A 386 22.93 -14.56 -17.33
CA ASP A 386 24.21 -15.28 -17.55
C ASP A 386 24.00 -16.76 -17.86
N GLU A 387 23.21 -17.49 -17.07
CA GLU A 387 22.87 -18.90 -17.33
C GLU A 387 22.25 -19.07 -18.72
N LYS A 388 21.29 -18.21 -19.06
CA LYS A 388 20.65 -18.15 -20.38
C LYS A 388 21.64 -17.84 -21.50
N ASN A 389 22.64 -16.99 -21.27
CA ASN A 389 23.70 -16.72 -22.25
C ASN A 389 24.64 -17.93 -22.42
N CYS A 390 25.01 -18.64 -21.36
CA CYS A 390 25.78 -19.89 -21.44
C CYS A 390 25.01 -20.99 -22.20
N ILE A 391 23.71 -21.12 -21.95
CA ILE A 391 22.81 -22.02 -22.69
C ILE A 391 22.79 -21.64 -24.18
N ALA A 392 22.66 -20.36 -24.50
CA ALA A 392 22.61 -19.86 -25.88
C ALA A 392 23.94 -19.97 -26.64
N ALA A 393 25.08 -19.91 -25.94
CA ALA A 393 26.41 -20.12 -26.52
C ALA A 393 26.68 -21.59 -26.91
N GLY A 394 25.93 -22.54 -26.33
CA GLY A 394 26.23 -23.97 -26.41
C GLY A 394 27.35 -24.41 -25.45
N ASP A 395 27.80 -23.52 -24.56
CA ASP A 395 28.85 -23.76 -23.56
C ASP A 395 28.35 -24.53 -22.33
N ILE A 396 27.15 -25.13 -22.39
CA ILE A 396 26.75 -26.15 -21.43
C ILE A 396 27.74 -27.33 -21.62
N PRO A 397 28.63 -27.63 -20.66
CA PRO A 397 29.33 -28.91 -20.71
C PRO A 397 28.23 -29.96 -20.66
N MET A 398 28.13 -30.78 -21.71
CA MET A 398 27.17 -31.87 -21.74
C MET A 398 27.58 -32.86 -20.65
N GLU A 399 27.10 -32.63 -19.42
CA GLU A 399 27.31 -33.51 -18.28
C GLU A 399 26.95 -34.89 -18.78
N THR A 400 27.97 -35.73 -18.89
CA THR A 400 27.80 -37.05 -19.46
C THR A 400 27.04 -37.81 -18.42
N ILE A 401 25.71 -37.83 -18.56
CA ILE A 401 24.78 -38.55 -17.70
C ILE A 401 25.18 -40.01 -17.83
N HIS A 402 26.11 -40.42 -16.97
CA HIS A 402 26.61 -41.77 -16.86
C HIS A 402 25.45 -42.58 -16.30
N SER A 403 24.61 -43.08 -17.22
CA SER A 403 23.46 -43.94 -16.94
C SER A 403 23.83 -44.91 -15.82
N PRO A 404 23.20 -44.82 -14.63
CA PRO A 404 23.74 -45.39 -13.40
C PRO A 404 23.98 -46.88 -13.59
N SER A 405 25.27 -47.23 -13.67
CA SER A 405 25.71 -48.51 -14.24
C SER A 405 25.47 -49.65 -13.27
N SER A 406 24.27 -50.22 -13.33
CA SER A 406 23.89 -51.52 -12.78
C SER A 406 24.37 -51.76 -11.34
N CYS A 407 23.62 -51.26 -10.35
CA CYS A 407 23.83 -51.63 -8.96
C CYS A 407 23.79 -53.15 -8.80
N THR A 408 24.93 -53.77 -8.52
CA THR A 408 25.03 -55.20 -8.22
C THR A 408 24.37 -55.48 -6.86
N PRO A 409 23.56 -56.54 -6.73
CA PRO A 409 22.93 -56.88 -5.46
C PRO A 409 23.98 -57.38 -4.46
N SER A 410 24.21 -56.60 -3.40
CA SER A 410 25.08 -57.01 -2.29
C SER A 410 24.37 -58.03 -1.39
N SER A 411 25.15 -58.93 -0.78
CA SER A 411 24.68 -60.07 0.01
C SER A 411 23.93 -59.67 1.30
N PRO A 412 22.99 -60.52 1.79
CA PRO A 412 22.31 -60.28 3.05
C PRO A 412 23.26 -60.38 4.27
N PRO A 413 23.05 -59.58 5.33
CA PRO A 413 23.81 -59.66 6.57
C PRO A 413 23.41 -60.89 7.42
N PRO A 414 24.31 -61.38 8.31
CA PRO A 414 24.05 -62.56 9.13
C PRO A 414 23.09 -62.27 10.30
N SER A 415 22.21 -63.24 10.58
CA SER A 415 21.26 -63.21 11.70
C SER A 415 21.89 -63.63 13.03
N HIS A 416 21.73 -62.83 14.09
CA HIS A 416 21.90 -63.25 15.48
C HIS A 416 20.80 -62.67 16.39
N PRO A 417 20.55 -63.23 17.59
CA PRO A 417 19.18 -63.31 18.11
C PRO A 417 18.91 -62.55 19.43
N GLY A 418 17.64 -62.21 19.62
CA GLY A 418 16.91 -62.40 20.88
C GLY A 418 17.34 -61.63 22.13
N SER A 419 16.54 -60.61 22.50
CA SER A 419 16.19 -60.35 23.90
C SER A 419 14.81 -59.71 23.95
N ASP A 420 13.89 -60.32 24.68
CA ASP A 420 12.55 -59.77 24.94
C ASP A 420 12.59 -58.85 26.17
N THR A 421 11.91 -57.69 26.12
CA THR A 421 11.41 -57.00 27.31
C THR A 421 10.21 -56.10 26.98
N GLU A 422 9.20 -56.11 27.83
CA GLU A 422 7.95 -55.34 27.68
C GLU A 422 7.98 -54.01 28.45
N SER A 423 7.40 -52.94 27.89
CA SER A 423 6.68 -51.82 28.55
C SER A 423 6.37 -50.75 27.48
N THR A 424 5.14 -50.30 27.24
CA THR A 424 4.29 -49.40 28.07
C THR A 424 5.08 -48.18 28.57
N ASP A 425 4.87 -46.96 28.09
CA ASP A 425 3.59 -46.31 27.85
C ASP A 425 3.65 -45.25 26.72
N SER A 426 2.51 -44.71 26.29
CA SER A 426 2.46 -43.64 25.26
C SER A 426 1.69 -42.42 25.74
N THR A 427 2.42 -41.38 26.18
CA THR A 427 1.89 -40.05 26.49
C THR A 427 2.41 -39.04 25.46
N SER A 428 1.54 -38.17 24.98
CA SER A 428 1.78 -37.23 23.88
C SER A 428 2.46 -35.93 24.32
N SER A 429 3.45 -35.47 23.57
CA SER A 429 3.88 -34.07 23.55
C SER A 429 4.50 -33.73 22.18
N ASP A 430 3.74 -33.05 21.32
CA ASP A 430 4.28 -32.51 20.07
C ASP A 430 5.16 -31.29 20.35
N SER A 431 6.44 -31.38 19.98
CA SER A 431 7.36 -30.25 19.93
C SER A 431 8.15 -30.32 18.62
N SER A 432 7.71 -29.55 17.62
CA SER A 432 8.36 -29.49 16.31
C SER A 432 9.68 -28.71 16.40
N ASP A 433 10.77 -29.43 16.62
CA ASP A 433 12.13 -28.91 16.64
C ASP A 433 12.52 -28.39 15.25
N SER A 434 13.05 -27.16 15.18
CA SER A 434 13.43 -26.49 13.94
C SER A 434 14.95 -26.43 13.84
N SER A 435 15.52 -27.34 13.04
CA SER A 435 16.95 -27.56 12.93
C SER A 435 17.76 -26.32 12.58
N ASP A 436 18.70 -25.95 13.45
CA ASP A 436 19.74 -24.94 13.21
C ASP A 436 20.71 -25.42 12.11
N SER A 437 20.83 -24.62 11.04
CA SER A 437 21.76 -24.86 9.93
C SER A 437 22.80 -23.75 9.89
N SER A 438 23.88 -23.93 10.65
CA SER A 438 24.93 -22.94 10.84
C SER A 438 25.89 -22.84 9.64
N ASP A 439 25.43 -22.25 8.54
CA ASP A 439 26.33 -21.83 7.44
C ASP A 439 27.14 -20.58 7.84
N SER A 440 28.43 -20.59 7.53
CA SER A 440 29.38 -19.54 7.95
C SER A 440 29.44 -18.38 6.96
N ASP A 441 28.82 -17.25 7.29
CA ASP A 441 28.89 -16.00 6.51
C ASP A 441 30.32 -15.43 6.45
N GLU A 442 30.95 -15.47 5.27
CA GLU A 442 32.11 -14.64 4.97
C GLU A 442 31.65 -13.19 4.71
N ASN A 443 31.94 -12.29 5.67
CA ASN A 443 31.61 -10.86 5.53
C ASN A 443 32.31 -10.23 4.30
N PRO A 444 31.57 -9.67 3.32
CA PRO A 444 32.17 -8.98 2.20
C PRO A 444 32.78 -7.65 2.65
N ILE A 445 34.07 -7.46 2.39
CA ILE A 445 34.82 -6.25 2.75
C ILE A 445 34.24 -5.03 2.02
N ILE A 446 33.63 -4.11 2.77
CA ILE A 446 33.22 -2.80 2.26
C ILE A 446 34.47 -1.91 2.17
N PRO A 447 34.78 -1.29 1.01
CA PRO A 447 35.88 -0.34 0.91
C PRO A 447 35.56 0.93 1.71
N ALA A 448 36.43 1.28 2.65
CA ALA A 448 36.27 2.48 3.47
C ALA A 448 36.40 3.75 2.61
N PHE A 449 35.40 4.63 2.69
CA PHE A 449 35.47 5.97 2.12
C PHE A 449 36.01 6.93 3.19
N GLU A 450 37.28 7.31 3.07
CA GLU A 450 37.87 8.36 3.91
C GLU A 450 37.27 9.73 3.53
N ASN A 451 36.52 10.32 4.45
CA ASN A 451 36.18 11.75 4.41
C ASN A 451 37.04 12.50 5.43
N PRO A 452 37.63 13.66 5.09
CA PRO A 452 38.46 14.41 6.00
C PRO A 452 37.64 15.02 7.15
N ILE A 453 38.18 14.92 8.36
CA ILE A 453 37.60 15.47 9.59
C ILE A 453 37.63 17.02 9.52
N SER A 454 36.52 17.64 9.93
CA SER A 454 36.47 19.05 10.30
C SER A 454 36.09 19.11 11.78
N ASP A 455 37.03 19.52 12.64
CA ASP A 455 36.76 19.66 14.07
C ASP A 455 35.65 20.68 14.34
N ASN A 456 34.74 20.32 15.24
CA ASN A 456 34.02 21.26 16.09
C ASN A 456 33.54 20.49 17.32
N SER A 457 34.25 20.63 18.43
CA SER A 457 33.98 19.92 19.68
C SER A 457 33.12 20.77 20.61
N GLU A 458 31.85 20.39 20.78
CA GLU A 458 31.06 20.81 21.94
C GLU A 458 30.76 19.56 22.76
N THR A 459 31.30 19.52 23.99
CA THR A 459 31.20 18.39 24.90
C THR A 459 30.04 18.60 25.87
N GLU A 460 28.95 17.86 25.69
CA GLU A 460 27.99 17.66 26.78
C GLU A 460 28.45 16.48 27.63
N SER A 461 28.42 16.65 28.95
CA SER A 461 28.91 15.65 29.90
C SER A 461 27.78 14.71 30.32
N GLU A 462 27.97 13.41 30.11
CA GLU A 462 27.19 12.39 30.80
C GLU A 462 27.29 12.59 32.33
N LYS A 463 26.20 12.27 33.02
CA LYS A 463 26.15 12.17 34.48
C LYS A 463 25.42 10.90 34.85
N ASP A 464 26.08 10.09 35.66
CA ASP A 464 25.47 8.98 36.36
C ASP A 464 24.57 9.52 37.48
N ASP A 465 23.34 8.99 37.59
CA ASP A 465 22.50 9.11 38.78
C ASP A 465 22.27 7.70 39.35
N GLU A 466 23.11 7.33 40.32
CA GLU A 466 22.92 6.11 41.13
C GLU A 466 21.84 6.29 42.20
N GLU A 467 21.13 5.19 42.49
CA GLU A 467 20.60 4.80 43.79
C GLU A 467 19.95 5.87 44.72
N MET A 468 18.62 5.87 44.78
CA MET A 468 17.88 6.31 45.98
C MET A 468 16.63 5.44 46.18
N ALA A 469 16.62 4.64 47.25
CA ALA A 469 15.48 3.83 47.65
C ALA A 469 15.21 3.98 49.16
N ALA A 470 14.14 4.69 49.54
CA ALA A 470 13.55 4.62 50.88
C ALA A 470 12.09 5.11 50.88
N ALA A 471 11.24 4.35 51.57
CA ALA A 471 9.80 4.56 51.70
C ALA A 471 9.38 5.88 52.40
N ALA A 472 8.17 6.33 52.07
CA ALA A 472 7.25 6.92 53.03
C ALA A 472 5.81 6.48 52.69
N GLU A 473 5.09 5.98 53.68
CA GLU A 473 3.66 5.64 53.58
C GLU A 473 2.82 6.89 53.85
N SER A 474 1.72 7.08 53.11
CA SER A 474 0.56 7.80 53.63
C SER A 474 -0.71 7.34 52.92
N ASP A 475 -1.58 6.65 53.64
CA ASP A 475 -2.96 6.45 53.21
C ASP A 475 -3.68 7.79 53.01
N ASN A 476 -4.59 7.85 52.05
CA ASN A 476 -5.79 8.67 52.22
C ASN A 476 -6.95 8.08 51.42
N GLU A 477 -7.80 7.31 52.08
CA GLU A 477 -9.16 7.08 51.58
C GLU A 477 -9.90 8.41 51.58
N ASP A 478 -10.52 8.81 50.46
CA ASP A 478 -11.67 9.71 50.60
C ASP A 478 -12.84 9.36 49.68
N LYS A 479 -13.99 9.24 50.34
CA LYS A 479 -15.22 8.65 49.84
C LYS A 479 -15.82 9.46 48.70
N TRP A 480 -16.43 8.76 47.77
CA TRP A 480 -17.60 9.27 47.05
C TRP A 480 -18.81 8.46 47.49
N SER A 481 -19.92 9.14 47.77
CA SER A 481 -21.20 8.54 48.19
C SER A 481 -22.33 9.49 47.83
N ASP A 482 -23.43 8.91 47.37
CA ASP A 482 -24.72 9.51 46.97
C ASP A 482 -24.71 10.54 45.82
#